data_AF-A0A9P7QR71-F1
#
_entry.id   AF-A0A9P7QR71-F1
#
_cell.length_a   1.000
_cell.length_b   1.000
_cell.length_c   1.000
_cell.angle_alpha   90.00
_cell.angle_beta   90.00
_cell.angle_gamma   90.00
#
_symmetry.space_group_name_H-M   'P 1'
#
loop_
_entity.id
_entity.type
_entity.pdbx_description
1 polymer ?
#
loop_
_entity_poly.entity_id
_entity_poly.type
_entity_poly.pdbx_seq_one_letter_code
_entity_poly.pdbx_strand_id
1 'polypeptide(L)'
;MSESAADSAWKDFQAPRLGRFTHQRSIRFTKPLGWGEDGIVWRVRVDSKTYALKIFWDIQPRVLNYWAFRRECQNMSLLAKMRFAIENSADSIWLHPNRETHREGVYNLHAFSDEGRTRQRYREIPDAVKYSAAPRLRECYGWALISGEEIWTMPQPLRPPIIRLGQDGRDYRQFFRPQQYYAIVYEYISSSEAGLDVDVVQPQLDFLWL
;
A
#
# COMPACT_ATOMS: atom_id res chain seq x y z
N MET A 1 -7.23 10.39 5.12
CA MET A 1 -6.28 10.58 4.00
C MET A 1 -5.00 11.18 4.60
N SER A 2 -3.81 10.66 4.28
CA SER A 2 -2.58 11.26 4.82
C SER A 2 -2.33 12.61 4.17
N GLU A 3 -1.93 13.63 4.94
CA GLU A 3 -1.68 15.00 4.45
C GLU A 3 -0.75 15.05 3.22
N SER A 4 0.20 14.11 3.10
CA SER A 4 1.11 14.00 1.95
C SER A 4 0.47 13.58 0.63
N ALA A 5 -0.80 13.16 0.61
CA ALA A 5 -1.48 12.78 -0.63
C ALA A 5 -1.89 14.01 -1.47
N ALA A 6 -2.05 15.18 -0.84
CA ALA A 6 -2.44 16.41 -1.52
C ALA A 6 -1.29 17.00 -2.37
N ASP A 7 -0.03 16.77 -1.98
CA ASP A 7 1.14 17.21 -2.76
C ASP A 7 1.14 16.53 -4.13
N SER A 8 0.82 17.27 -5.18
CA SER A 8 0.51 16.72 -6.51
C SER A 8 1.53 17.14 -7.59
N ALA A 9 2.64 17.78 -7.23
CA ALA A 9 3.68 18.11 -8.21
C ALA A 9 4.46 16.84 -8.63
N TRP A 10 5.04 16.85 -9.82
CA TRP A 10 5.73 15.67 -10.38
C TRP A 10 6.84 15.15 -9.46
N LYS A 11 7.59 16.06 -8.81
CA LYS A 11 8.63 15.73 -7.83
C LYS A 11 8.12 14.83 -6.69
N ASP A 12 6.85 14.97 -6.30
CA ASP A 12 6.24 14.25 -5.19
C ASP A 12 5.82 12.83 -5.61
N PHE A 13 5.57 12.62 -6.91
CA PHE A 13 5.42 11.28 -7.51
C PHE A 13 6.77 10.59 -7.74
N GLN A 14 7.86 11.35 -7.94
CA GLN A 14 9.21 10.78 -8.08
C GLN A 14 9.78 10.31 -6.74
N ALA A 15 9.39 10.94 -5.63
CA ALA A 15 9.83 10.60 -4.28
C ALA A 15 8.65 10.43 -3.31
N PRO A 16 7.74 9.47 -3.56
CA PRO A 16 6.50 9.35 -2.81
C PRO A 16 6.78 8.93 -1.36
N ARG A 17 6.09 9.59 -0.42
CA ARG A 17 6.24 9.38 1.03
C ARG A 17 4.90 9.07 1.66
N LEU A 18 4.86 7.94 2.36
CA LEU A 18 3.72 7.56 3.17
C LEU A 18 3.80 8.25 4.54
N GLY A 19 2.70 8.87 4.95
CA GLY A 19 2.56 9.45 6.29
C GLY A 19 2.61 8.41 7.40
N ARG A 20 2.96 8.84 8.62
CA ARG A 20 2.90 8.00 9.81
C ARG A 20 1.45 7.86 10.27
N PHE A 21 1.03 6.66 10.59
CA PHE A 21 -0.22 6.38 11.28
C PHE A 21 -0.09 6.79 12.75
N THR A 22 -0.62 7.97 13.07
CA THR A 22 -0.66 8.49 14.43
C THR A 22 -1.87 7.92 15.17
N HIS A 23 -1.61 7.31 16.32
CA HIS A 23 -2.64 6.80 17.22
C HIS A 23 -2.13 6.94 18.66
N GLN A 24 -3.03 7.22 19.60
CA GLN A 24 -2.67 7.51 21.00
C GLN A 24 -2.81 6.29 21.92
N ARG A 25 -3.49 5.22 21.48
CA ARG A 25 -3.85 4.06 22.31
C ARG A 25 -3.17 2.77 21.85
N SER A 26 -3.23 1.74 22.68
CA SER A 26 -2.64 0.43 22.34
C SER A 26 -3.38 -0.29 21.21
N ILE A 27 -2.63 -0.99 20.36
CA ILE A 27 -3.15 -1.82 19.29
C ILE A 27 -3.54 -3.19 19.86
N ARG A 28 -4.81 -3.59 19.70
CA ARG A 28 -5.29 -4.91 20.11
C ARG A 28 -5.32 -5.88 18.94
N PHE A 29 -4.47 -6.89 18.96
CA PHE A 29 -4.46 -7.98 17.98
C PHE A 29 -5.66 -8.91 18.20
N THR A 30 -6.33 -9.33 17.12
CA THR A 30 -7.55 -10.15 17.21
C THR A 30 -7.54 -11.42 16.37
N LYS A 31 -6.88 -11.42 15.21
CA LYS A 31 -6.82 -12.59 14.32
C LYS A 31 -5.66 -12.46 13.31
N PRO A 32 -4.84 -13.49 13.07
CA PRO A 32 -3.92 -13.49 11.93
C PRO A 32 -4.72 -13.65 10.64
N LEU A 33 -4.43 -12.82 9.63
CA LEU A 33 -5.11 -12.80 8.33
C LEU A 33 -4.30 -13.51 7.24
N GLY A 34 -2.98 -13.55 7.37
CA GLY A 34 -2.10 -14.23 6.43
C GLY A 34 -0.65 -13.82 6.63
N TRP A 35 0.26 -14.53 6.00
CA TRP A 35 1.69 -14.24 6.03
C TRP A 35 2.32 -14.58 4.69
N GLY A 36 3.48 -13.98 4.42
CA GLY A 36 4.25 -14.21 3.20
C GLY A 36 5.70 -13.79 3.37
N GLU A 37 6.42 -13.64 2.25
CA GLU A 37 7.86 -13.36 2.25
C GLU A 37 8.25 -12.05 2.95
N ASP A 38 7.39 -11.03 2.86
CA ASP A 38 7.68 -9.67 3.36
C ASP A 38 7.19 -9.43 4.79
N GLY A 39 6.14 -10.13 5.24
CA GLY A 39 5.57 -9.90 6.57
C GLY A 39 4.36 -10.78 6.90
N ILE A 40 3.73 -10.46 8.03
CA ILE A 40 2.45 -11.04 8.47
C ILE A 40 1.41 -9.93 8.57
N VAL A 41 0.17 -10.26 8.22
CA VAL A 41 -0.99 -9.39 8.39
C VAL A 41 -1.87 -9.90 9.53
N TRP A 42 -2.26 -9.00 10.43
CA TRP A 42 -3.26 -9.24 11.46
C TRP A 42 -4.47 -8.34 11.30
N ARG A 43 -5.63 -8.83 11.73
CA ARG A 43 -6.77 -8.00 12.08
C ARG A 43 -6.52 -7.42 13.47
N VAL A 44 -6.51 -6.10 13.55
CA VAL A 44 -6.30 -5.37 14.80
C VAL A 44 -7.46 -4.43 15.08
N ARG A 45 -7.65 -4.09 16.35
CA ARG A 45 -8.54 -3.03 16.78
C ARG A 45 -7.71 -1.90 17.37
N VAL A 46 -7.92 -0.69 16.86
CA VAL A 46 -7.37 0.55 17.41
C VAL A 46 -8.57 1.43 17.70
N ASP A 47 -8.72 1.80 18.97
CA ASP A 47 -9.94 2.42 19.50
C ASP A 47 -11.19 1.57 19.22
N SER A 48 -12.20 2.13 18.55
CA SER A 48 -13.44 1.45 18.15
C SER A 48 -13.36 0.87 16.73
N LYS A 49 -12.28 1.11 15.98
CA LYS A 49 -12.18 0.75 14.56
C LYS A 49 -11.28 -0.46 14.34
N THR A 50 -11.65 -1.28 13.35
CA THR A 50 -10.91 -2.48 12.95
C THR A 50 -10.05 -2.18 11.72
N TYR A 51 -8.83 -2.67 11.73
CA TYR A 51 -7.83 -2.46 10.67
C TYR A 51 -7.14 -3.77 10.32
N ALA A 52 -6.53 -3.81 9.13
CA ALA A 52 -5.53 -4.80 8.78
C ALA A 52 -4.15 -4.18 9.00
N LEU A 53 -3.33 -4.79 9.85
CA LEU A 53 -1.97 -4.36 10.17
C LEU A 53 -0.98 -5.36 9.58
N LYS A 54 -0.18 -4.94 8.60
CA LYS A 54 0.95 -5.73 8.10
C LYS A 54 2.20 -5.34 8.88
N ILE A 55 2.86 -6.28 9.54
CA ILE A 55 4.18 -6.09 10.16
C ILE A 55 5.23 -6.80 9.30
N PHE A 56 6.30 -6.09 8.96
CA PHE A 56 7.36 -6.60 8.08
C PHE A 56 8.41 -7.35 8.88
N TRP A 57 8.99 -8.41 8.30
CA TRP A 57 10.07 -9.17 8.94
C TRP A 57 11.37 -8.38 9.05
N ASP A 58 11.67 -7.58 8.03
CA ASP A 58 12.96 -6.92 7.85
C ASP A 58 12.93 -5.48 8.37
N ILE A 59 13.76 -5.20 9.38
CA ILE A 59 13.96 -3.85 9.93
C ILE A 59 14.97 -3.02 9.12
N GLN A 60 15.66 -3.66 8.17
CA GLN A 60 16.65 -3.06 7.27
C GLN A 60 16.61 -3.76 5.90
N PRO A 61 17.16 -3.16 4.83
CA PRO A 61 17.21 -3.79 3.50
C PRO A 61 17.96 -5.12 3.52
N ARG A 62 17.43 -6.15 2.83
CA ARG A 62 18.09 -7.49 2.73
C ARG A 62 19.20 -7.53 1.70
N VAL A 63 18.95 -6.88 0.57
CA VAL A 63 19.90 -6.70 -0.53
C VAL A 63 20.03 -5.20 -0.78
N LEU A 64 21.10 -4.78 -1.45
CA LEU A 64 21.46 -3.36 -1.64
C LEU A 64 20.29 -2.47 -2.08
N ASN A 65 19.29 -3.01 -2.79
CA ASN A 65 18.21 -2.23 -3.38
C ASN A 65 16.77 -2.71 -3.05
N TYR A 66 16.57 -3.70 -2.17
CA TYR A 66 15.22 -4.18 -1.84
C TYR A 66 14.94 -4.12 -0.34
N TRP A 67 13.94 -3.31 0.00
CA TRP A 67 13.35 -3.24 1.32
C TRP A 67 11.84 -3.18 1.19
N ALA A 68 11.16 -4.27 1.55
CA ALA A 68 9.73 -4.47 1.35
C ALA A 68 8.89 -3.33 1.95
N PHE A 69 9.19 -2.93 3.18
CA PHE A 69 8.50 -1.82 3.85
C PHE A 69 8.57 -0.52 3.04
N ARG A 70 9.76 -0.15 2.55
CA ARG A 70 9.94 1.08 1.76
C ARG A 70 9.17 1.00 0.43
N ARG A 71 9.24 -0.14 -0.27
CA ARG A 71 8.54 -0.36 -1.53
C ARG A 71 7.03 -0.23 -1.35
N GLU A 72 6.49 -0.83 -0.30
CA GLU A 72 5.06 -0.78 -0.01
C GLU A 72 4.60 0.62 0.40
N CYS A 73 5.42 1.35 1.18
CA CYS A 73 5.15 2.77 1.46
C CYS A 73 5.09 3.62 0.20
N GLN A 74 6.03 3.43 -0.73
CA GLN A 74 6.07 4.17 -2.00
C GLN A 74 4.82 3.86 -2.83
N ASN A 75 4.48 2.57 -3.00
CA ASN A 75 3.28 2.17 -3.74
C ASN A 75 2.00 2.76 -3.13
N MET A 76 1.80 2.65 -1.82
CA MET A 76 0.60 3.18 -1.18
C MET A 76 0.51 4.71 -1.25
N SER A 77 1.65 5.41 -1.18
CA SER A 77 1.67 6.85 -1.37
C SER A 77 1.32 7.24 -2.81
N LEU A 78 1.80 6.51 -3.82
CA LEU A 78 1.44 6.73 -5.22
C LEU A 78 -0.05 6.50 -5.46
N LEU A 79 -0.61 5.39 -4.96
CA LEU A 79 -2.05 5.10 -5.10
C LEU A 79 -2.92 6.18 -4.46
N ALA A 80 -2.54 6.67 -3.27
CA ALA A 80 -3.26 7.75 -2.60
C ALA A 80 -3.21 9.06 -3.42
N LYS A 81 -2.03 9.40 -3.98
CA LYS A 81 -1.86 10.58 -4.84
C LYS A 81 -2.63 10.47 -6.15
N MET A 82 -2.60 9.33 -6.82
CA MET A 82 -3.37 9.10 -8.05
C MET A 82 -4.87 9.23 -7.79
N ARG A 83 -5.36 8.63 -6.70
CA ARG A 83 -6.76 8.74 -6.30
C ARG A 83 -7.14 10.19 -6.02
N PHE A 84 -6.35 10.89 -5.21
CA PHE A 84 -6.54 12.31 -4.95
C PHE A 84 -6.59 13.11 -6.26
N ALA A 85 -5.69 12.81 -7.18
CA ALA A 85 -5.61 13.50 -8.46
C ALA A 85 -6.85 13.28 -9.35
N ILE A 86 -7.43 12.09 -9.35
CA ILE A 86 -8.67 11.79 -10.08
C ILE A 86 -9.87 12.48 -9.41
N GLU A 87 -9.97 12.41 -8.08
CA GLU A 87 -11.14 12.91 -7.33
C GLU A 87 -11.17 14.44 -7.21
N ASN A 88 -10.02 15.11 -7.29
CA ASN A 88 -9.90 16.56 -7.07
C ASN A 88 -9.49 17.35 -8.32
N SER A 89 -9.47 16.73 -9.50
CA SER A 89 -9.27 17.46 -10.76
C SER A 89 -10.61 17.80 -11.41
N ALA A 90 -10.69 19.00 -12.00
CA ALA A 90 -11.80 19.37 -12.87
C ALA A 90 -11.76 18.62 -14.22
N ASP A 91 -10.56 18.27 -14.68
CA ASP A 91 -10.33 17.50 -15.90
C ASP A 91 -10.18 16.02 -15.60
N SER A 92 -10.57 15.16 -16.55
CA SER A 92 -10.27 13.73 -16.46
C SER A 92 -8.77 13.45 -16.67
N ILE A 93 -8.30 12.37 -16.08
CA ILE A 93 -6.95 11.86 -16.34
C ILE A 93 -6.99 10.97 -17.58
N TRP A 94 -6.13 11.25 -18.54
CA TRP A 94 -5.98 10.47 -19.76
C TRP A 94 -4.64 9.74 -19.72
N LEU A 95 -4.66 8.43 -19.93
CA LEU A 95 -3.48 7.57 -19.91
C LEU A 95 -3.25 6.94 -21.28
N HIS A 96 -1.99 6.66 -21.58
CA HIS A 96 -1.61 5.92 -22.77
C HIS A 96 -2.18 4.49 -22.72
N PRO A 97 -2.77 3.97 -23.82
CA PRO A 97 -3.40 2.65 -23.86
C PRO A 97 -2.41 1.50 -23.79
N ASN A 98 -1.27 1.60 -24.49
CA ASN A 98 -0.27 0.54 -24.60
C ASN A 98 0.93 0.79 -23.68
N ARG A 99 1.44 -0.25 -23.02
CA ARG A 99 2.31 -0.08 -21.85
C ARG A 99 3.42 -1.12 -21.83
N GLU A 100 4.07 -1.27 -22.97
CA GLU A 100 5.12 -2.26 -23.14
C GLU A 100 6.42 -1.82 -22.47
N THR A 101 6.55 -0.53 -22.15
CA THR A 101 7.80 0.03 -21.63
C THR A 101 7.64 0.73 -20.27
N HIS A 102 8.70 0.63 -19.45
CA HIS A 102 8.83 1.39 -18.20
C HIS A 102 8.65 2.91 -18.42
N ARG A 103 9.11 3.42 -19.57
CA ARG A 103 9.00 4.84 -19.92
C ARG A 103 7.54 5.28 -20.07
N GLU A 104 6.69 4.44 -20.68
CA GLU A 104 5.25 4.71 -20.79
C GLU A 104 4.58 4.68 -19.42
N GLY A 105 4.93 3.72 -18.56
CA GLY A 105 4.47 3.68 -17.17
C GLY A 105 4.81 4.97 -16.41
N VAL A 106 6.03 5.49 -16.57
CA VAL A 106 6.44 6.78 -15.97
C VAL A 106 5.64 7.96 -16.53
N TYR A 107 5.34 7.98 -17.83
CA TYR A 107 4.52 9.06 -18.41
C TYR A 107 3.04 8.97 -18.00
N ASN A 108 2.50 7.77 -17.84
CA ASN A 108 1.17 7.58 -17.26
C ASN A 108 1.14 8.03 -15.80
N LEU A 109 2.17 7.71 -15.01
CA LEU A 109 2.30 8.24 -13.66
C LEU A 109 2.34 9.77 -13.65
N HIS A 110 3.10 10.38 -14.57
CA HIS A 110 3.18 11.83 -14.71
C HIS A 110 1.82 12.46 -15.01
N ALA A 111 0.92 11.79 -15.74
CA ALA A 111 -0.41 12.33 -16.05
C ALA A 111 -1.25 12.65 -14.80
N PHE A 112 -0.94 12.07 -13.64
CA PHE A 112 -1.59 12.36 -12.37
C PHE A 112 -1.04 13.59 -11.65
N SER A 113 0.13 14.10 -12.04
CA SER A 113 0.71 15.30 -11.42
C SER A 113 0.03 16.58 -11.92
N ASP A 114 0.22 17.70 -11.22
CA ASP A 114 -0.28 19.02 -11.65
C ASP A 114 0.20 19.38 -13.06
N GLU A 115 1.48 19.13 -13.34
CA GLU A 115 2.09 19.37 -14.64
C GLU A 115 1.51 18.44 -15.72
N GLY A 116 1.30 17.16 -15.39
CA GLY A 116 0.68 16.21 -16.32
C GLY A 116 -0.77 16.52 -16.62
N ARG A 117 -1.54 16.85 -15.58
CA ARG A 117 -2.95 17.25 -15.69
C ARG A 117 -3.12 18.53 -16.47
N THR A 118 -2.20 19.49 -16.37
CA THR A 118 -2.21 20.70 -17.21
C THR A 118 -1.91 20.36 -18.68
N ARG A 119 -0.99 19.43 -18.91
CA ARG A 119 -0.54 19.07 -20.26
C ARG A 119 -1.55 18.22 -21.05
N GLN A 120 -2.35 17.39 -20.38
CA GLN A 120 -3.39 16.54 -21.01
C GLN A 120 -2.86 15.73 -22.21
N ARG A 121 -1.64 15.21 -22.10
CA ARG A 121 -0.86 14.67 -23.23
C ARG A 121 -1.62 13.65 -24.10
N TYR A 122 -2.46 12.85 -23.48
CA TYR A 122 -3.11 11.71 -24.11
C TYR A 122 -4.57 11.95 -24.50
N ARG A 123 -5.12 13.16 -24.27
CA ARG A 123 -6.55 13.47 -24.47
C ARG A 123 -7.05 13.19 -25.89
N GLU A 124 -6.22 13.42 -26.90
CA GLU A 124 -6.58 13.29 -28.32
C GLU A 124 -6.00 12.02 -28.97
N ILE A 125 -5.35 11.14 -28.19
CA ILE A 125 -4.80 9.90 -28.72
C ILE A 125 -5.93 8.86 -28.82
N PRO A 126 -6.03 8.12 -29.94
CA PRO A 126 -6.95 7.00 -30.06
C PRO A 126 -6.78 5.99 -28.91
N ASP A 127 -7.91 5.48 -28.42
CA ASP A 127 -7.98 4.46 -27.38
C ASP A 127 -7.40 4.87 -26.01
N ALA A 128 -7.07 6.15 -25.81
CA ALA A 128 -6.59 6.64 -24.52
C ALA A 128 -7.58 6.33 -23.40
N VAL A 129 -7.05 5.81 -22.28
CA VAL A 129 -7.89 5.40 -21.15
C VAL A 129 -8.21 6.63 -20.31
N LYS A 130 -9.52 6.88 -20.12
CA LYS A 130 -10.03 8.01 -19.36
C LYS A 130 -10.43 7.60 -17.95
N TYR A 131 -9.90 8.31 -16.95
CA TYR A 131 -10.32 8.22 -15.56
C TYR A 131 -10.97 9.52 -15.10
N SER A 132 -12.26 9.45 -14.80
CA SER A 132 -13.05 10.52 -14.16
C SER A 132 -13.48 10.17 -12.73
N ALA A 133 -13.31 8.91 -12.32
CA ALA A 133 -13.54 8.43 -10.98
C ALA A 133 -12.49 7.37 -10.66
N ALA A 134 -11.95 7.40 -9.45
CA ALA A 134 -10.97 6.41 -9.01
C ALA A 134 -11.71 5.10 -8.68
N PRO A 135 -11.15 3.93 -9.03
CA PRO A 135 -11.69 2.67 -8.53
C PRO A 135 -11.52 2.59 -7.01
N ARG A 136 -12.37 1.79 -6.36
CA ARG A 136 -12.30 1.57 -4.92
C ARG A 136 -11.05 0.78 -4.55
N LEU A 137 -9.95 1.47 -4.27
CA LEU A 137 -8.75 0.88 -3.70
C LEU A 137 -8.85 0.85 -2.17
N ARG A 138 -8.21 -0.14 -1.55
CA ARG A 138 -8.13 -0.23 -0.08
C ARG A 138 -7.44 0.99 0.50
N GLU A 139 -8.05 1.59 1.52
CA GLU A 139 -7.44 2.72 2.23
C GLU A 139 -6.14 2.29 2.93
N CYS A 140 -5.11 3.13 2.83
CA CYS A 140 -3.90 3.05 3.64
C CYS A 140 -3.86 4.23 4.61
N TYR A 141 -3.78 3.93 5.90
CA TYR A 141 -3.78 4.94 6.95
C TYR A 141 -2.37 5.39 7.35
N GLY A 142 -1.33 4.75 6.81
CA GLY A 142 0.06 5.10 7.03
C GLY A 142 0.89 4.01 7.69
N TRP A 143 2.15 4.33 7.97
CA TRP A 143 3.08 3.41 8.62
C TRP A 143 3.16 3.61 10.13
N ALA A 144 3.49 2.56 10.87
CA ALA A 144 3.70 2.58 12.32
C ALA A 144 4.94 1.78 12.72
N LEU A 145 5.38 1.94 13.97
CA LEU A 145 6.37 1.08 14.60
C LEU A 145 5.67 0.19 15.64
N ILE A 146 6.04 -1.08 15.66
CA ILE A 146 5.52 -2.10 16.58
C ILE A 146 6.71 -2.70 17.34
N SER A 147 6.60 -2.79 18.65
CA SER A 147 7.65 -3.41 19.45
C SER A 147 7.62 -4.93 19.30
N GLY A 148 8.80 -5.55 19.20
CA GLY A 148 8.93 -6.99 19.28
C GLY A 148 8.36 -7.56 20.58
N GLU A 149 8.43 -6.83 21.70
CA GLU A 149 7.81 -7.24 22.97
C GLU A 149 6.28 -7.35 22.83
N GLU A 150 5.63 -6.36 22.21
CA GLU A 150 4.18 -6.41 21.96
C GLU A 150 3.80 -7.65 21.13
N ILE A 151 4.63 -8.00 20.14
CA ILE A 151 4.42 -9.19 19.32
C ILE A 151 4.53 -10.48 20.13
N TRP A 152 5.50 -10.57 21.04
CA TRP A 152 5.73 -11.76 21.86
C TRP A 152 4.76 -11.91 23.04
N THR A 153 4.14 -10.81 23.48
CA THR A 153 3.07 -10.84 24.50
C THR A 153 1.74 -11.32 23.96
N MET A 154 1.60 -11.49 22.63
CA MET A 154 0.37 -12.00 22.03
C MET A 154 0.02 -13.41 22.56
N PRO A 155 -1.29 -13.71 22.74
CA PRO A 155 -1.77 -15.06 23.00
C PRO A 155 -1.32 -16.03 21.90
N GLN A 156 -1.08 -17.29 22.26
CA GLN A 156 -0.59 -18.32 21.33
C GLN A 156 -1.29 -18.36 19.96
N PRO A 157 -2.63 -18.28 19.84
CA PRO A 157 -3.31 -18.32 18.54
C PRO A 157 -3.01 -17.13 17.62
N LEU A 158 -2.48 -16.04 18.17
CA LEU A 158 -2.14 -14.82 17.43
C LEU A 158 -0.63 -14.70 17.17
N ARG A 159 0.19 -15.57 17.78
CA ARG A 159 1.65 -15.47 17.67
C ARG A 159 2.12 -15.73 16.24
N PRO A 160 3.16 -15.01 15.80
CA PRO A 160 3.77 -15.24 14.51
C PRO A 160 4.39 -16.65 14.45
N PRO A 161 4.27 -17.38 13.32
CA PRO A 161 5.06 -18.58 13.10
C PRO A 161 6.54 -18.22 12.89
N ILE A 162 7.42 -19.17 13.16
CA ILE A 162 8.79 -19.15 12.64
C ILE A 162 8.74 -19.77 11.25
N ILE A 163 9.08 -18.99 10.23
CA ILE A 163 9.06 -19.44 8.83
C ILE A 163 10.47 -19.81 8.44
N ARG A 164 10.70 -21.01 7.92
CA ARG A 164 11.98 -21.38 7.30
C ARG A 164 11.90 -21.09 5.80
N LEU A 165 12.90 -20.38 5.28
CA LEU A 165 13.09 -20.06 3.88
C LEU A 165 14.30 -20.87 3.35
N GLY A 166 14.26 -21.22 2.07
CA GLY A 166 15.31 -22.00 1.42
C GLY A 166 15.22 -23.51 1.65
N GLN A 167 15.80 -24.29 0.73
CA GLN A 167 15.82 -25.76 0.79
C GLN A 167 16.72 -26.29 1.92
N ASP A 168 17.67 -25.50 2.41
CA ASP A 168 18.61 -25.86 3.47
C ASP A 168 18.11 -25.49 4.88
N GLY A 169 16.98 -24.77 4.98
CA GLY A 169 16.34 -24.38 6.24
C GLY A 169 17.17 -23.45 7.13
N ARG A 170 18.20 -22.79 6.58
CA ARG A 170 19.09 -21.88 7.33
C ARG A 170 18.56 -20.46 7.37
N ASP A 171 17.83 -20.03 6.37
CA ASP A 171 17.11 -18.77 6.41
C ASP A 171 15.80 -18.97 7.17
N TYR A 172 15.51 -18.09 8.13
CA TYR A 172 14.20 -18.08 8.77
C TYR A 172 13.72 -16.67 9.07
N ARG A 173 12.40 -16.51 9.14
CA ARG A 173 11.73 -15.27 9.53
C ARG A 173 11.13 -15.45 10.91
N GLN A 174 11.51 -14.56 11.82
CA GLN A 174 10.91 -14.44 13.12
C GLN A 174 11.02 -13.01 13.63
N PHE A 175 10.15 -12.67 14.58
CA PHE A 175 10.26 -11.42 15.33
C PHE A 175 11.14 -11.64 16.59
N PHE A 176 11.91 -10.63 16.95
CA PHE A 176 12.79 -10.60 18.10
C PHE A 176 12.31 -9.51 19.06
N ARG A 177 12.17 -9.87 20.33
CA ARG A 177 11.71 -8.98 21.42
C ARG A 177 12.34 -7.57 21.43
N PRO A 178 13.68 -7.41 21.42
CA PRO A 178 14.31 -6.10 21.58
C PRO A 178 14.23 -5.22 20.31
N GLN A 179 13.67 -5.71 19.21
CA GLN A 179 13.61 -4.97 17.94
C GLN A 179 12.33 -4.15 17.83
N GLN A 180 12.39 -3.12 16.97
CA GLN A 180 11.23 -2.34 16.52
C GLN A 180 10.96 -2.69 15.07
N TYR A 181 9.72 -3.05 14.76
CA TYR A 181 9.31 -3.47 13.43
C TYR A 181 8.48 -2.40 12.75
N TYR A 182 8.72 -2.23 11.47
CA TYR A 182 7.86 -1.39 10.65
C TYR A 182 6.55 -2.12 10.35
N ALA A 183 5.47 -1.36 10.33
CA ALA A 183 4.15 -1.85 9.98
C ALA A 183 3.40 -0.85 9.10
N ILE A 184 2.43 -1.32 8.32
CA ILE A 184 1.48 -0.48 7.58
C ILE A 184 0.06 -0.84 7.97
N VAL A 185 -0.77 0.19 8.16
CA VAL A 185 -2.17 0.09 8.57
C VAL A 185 -3.08 0.28 7.36
N TYR A 186 -3.96 -0.68 7.13
CA TYR A 186 -4.89 -0.74 6.02
C TYR A 186 -6.34 -0.80 6.48
N GLU A 187 -7.24 -0.47 5.57
CA GLU A 187 -8.65 -0.82 5.66
C GLU A 187 -8.82 -2.33 5.87
N TYR A 188 -9.62 -2.69 6.86
CA TYR A 188 -10.07 -4.06 7.01
C TYR A 188 -11.40 -4.23 6.28
N ILE A 189 -11.43 -5.11 5.29
CA ILE A 189 -12.66 -5.51 4.59
C ILE A 189 -13.19 -6.77 5.28
N SER A 190 -14.43 -6.74 5.77
CA SER A 190 -15.06 -7.91 6.36
C SER A 190 -15.42 -8.94 5.28
N SER A 191 -15.50 -10.23 5.61
CA SER A 191 -15.84 -11.28 4.63
C SER A 191 -17.25 -11.11 4.03
N SER A 192 -18.15 -10.43 4.74
CA SER A 192 -19.49 -10.07 4.25
C SER A 192 -19.47 -8.88 3.29
N GLU A 193 -18.45 -8.01 3.36
CA GLU A 193 -18.25 -6.87 2.45
C GLU A 193 -17.28 -7.21 1.30
N ALA A 194 -16.45 -8.23 1.48
CA ALA A 194 -15.54 -8.78 0.48
C ALA A 194 -16.31 -9.60 -0.57
N GLY A 195 -17.39 -9.04 -1.11
CA GLY A 195 -17.95 -9.54 -2.34
C GLY A 195 -16.82 -9.57 -3.36
N LEU A 196 -16.40 -10.76 -3.78
CA LEU A 196 -15.56 -11.00 -4.95
C LEU A 196 -16.38 -10.70 -6.23
N ASP A 197 -17.18 -9.64 -6.15
CA ASP A 197 -18.00 -9.17 -7.23
C ASP A 197 -17.05 -8.66 -8.31
N VAL A 198 -17.19 -9.25 -9.49
CA VAL A 198 -16.35 -8.94 -10.65
C VAL A 198 -16.43 -7.44 -10.94
N ASP A 199 -17.60 -6.83 -10.73
CA ASP A 199 -17.84 -5.41 -10.97
C ASP A 199 -17.06 -4.50 -9.99
N VAL A 200 -16.66 -5.02 -8.83
CA VAL A 200 -15.83 -4.31 -7.85
C VAL A 200 -14.34 -4.55 -8.08
N VAL A 201 -13.96 -5.76 -8.46
CA VAL A 201 -12.55 -6.17 -8.59
C VAL A 201 -11.96 -5.77 -9.93
N GLN A 202 -12.69 -5.90 -11.04
CA GLN A 202 -12.18 -5.65 -12.38
C GLN A 202 -11.67 -4.22 -12.57
N PRO A 203 -12.38 -3.15 -12.13
CA PRO A 203 -11.87 -1.78 -12.26
C PRO A 203 -10.56 -1.53 -11.49
N GLN A 204 -10.34 -2.26 -10.39
CA GLN A 204 -9.09 -2.18 -9.63
C GLN A 204 -7.94 -2.87 -10.38
N LEU A 205 -8.22 -4.04 -10.98
CA LEU A 205 -7.26 -4.75 -11.79
C LEU A 205 -6.87 -3.94 -13.01
N ASP A 206 -7.85 -3.40 -13.74
CA ASP A 206 -7.60 -2.54 -14.90
C ASP A 206 -6.72 -1.36 -14.47
N PHE A 207 -7.06 -0.65 -13.39
CA PHE A 207 -6.27 0.48 -12.94
C PHE A 207 -4.82 0.14 -12.52
N LEU A 208 -4.58 -1.04 -11.94
CA LEU A 208 -3.25 -1.45 -11.46
C LEU A 208 -2.42 -2.17 -12.51
N TRP A 209 -3.07 -2.77 -13.52
CA TRP A 209 -2.43 -3.47 -14.63
C TRP A 209 -2.07 -2.53 -15.78
N LEU A 210 -2.69 -1.35 -15.77
CA LEU A 210 -2.31 -0.18 -16.51
C LEU A 210 -0.97 0.36 -15.96
#